data_AF-A0A7J6VZ93-F1
#
_entry.id   AF-A0A7J6VZ93-F1
#
_cell.length_a   1.000
_cell.length_b   1.000
_cell.length_c   1.000
_cell.angle_alpha   90.00
_cell.angle_beta   90.00
_cell.angle_gamma   90.00
#
_symmetry.space_group_name_H-M   'P 1'
#
loop_
_entity.id
_entity.type
_entity.pdbx_description
1 polymer ?
#
loop_
_entity_poly.entity_id
_entity_poly.type
_entity_poly.pdbx_seq_one_letter_code
_entity_poly.pdbx_strand_id
1 'polypeptide(L)'
;MNSFQAECQAIISALEVAVSRGWDKVWIESDSQAAIMSFAHNRVPWQMKFRWLKVVKFFTMLQMSTTWKEANFSTDKASKVALSLTPHILYSYEEKPTWLTVCENPDTSYYRFK
;
A
#
# COMPACT_ATOMS: atom_id res chain seq x y z
N MET A 1 -16.63 -5.78 0.73
CA MET A 1 -15.45 -5.34 -0.04
C MET A 1 -14.62 -6.58 -0.34
N ASN A 2 -14.28 -6.86 -1.60
CA ASN A 2 -13.42 -8.00 -1.92
C ASN A 2 -11.93 -7.63 -1.74
N SER A 3 -11.04 -8.63 -1.74
CA SER A 3 -9.60 -8.40 -1.53
C SER A 3 -9.02 -7.40 -2.52
N PHE A 4 -9.33 -7.54 -3.81
CA PHE A 4 -8.85 -6.62 -4.85
C PHE A 4 -9.28 -5.16 -4.62
N GLN A 5 -10.53 -4.91 -4.20
CA GLN A 5 -11.00 -3.56 -3.87
C GLN A 5 -10.30 -3.02 -2.62
N ALA A 6 -10.05 -3.85 -1.61
CA ALA A 6 -9.33 -3.43 -0.42
C ALA A 6 -7.90 -3.01 -0.74
N GLU A 7 -7.19 -3.78 -1.57
CA GLU A 7 -5.84 -3.47 -2.05
C GLU A 7 -5.82 -2.17 -2.85
N CYS A 8 -6.76 -2.00 -3.80
CA CYS A 8 -6.87 -0.75 -4.55
C CYS A 8 -7.14 0.45 -3.64
N GLN A 9 -7.96 0.27 -2.60
CA GLN A 9 -8.26 1.31 -1.61
C GLN A 9 -7.02 1.64 -0.77
N ALA A 10 -6.21 0.66 -0.39
CA ALA A 10 -4.97 0.87 0.33
C ALA A 10 -3.97 1.67 -0.51
N ILE A 11 -3.76 1.29 -1.78
CA ILE A 11 -2.87 2.01 -2.71
C ILE A 11 -3.28 3.47 -2.86
N ILE A 12 -4.56 3.75 -3.16
CA ILE A 12 -5.00 5.14 -3.36
C ILE A 12 -4.89 5.97 -2.08
N SER A 13 -5.15 5.37 -0.92
CA SER A 13 -5.03 6.08 0.37
C SER A 13 -3.57 6.38 0.71
N ALA A 14 -2.65 5.45 0.42
CA ALA A 14 -1.20 5.69 0.58
C ALA A 14 -0.72 6.84 -0.32
N LEU A 15 -1.19 6.91 -1.57
CA LEU A 15 -0.86 8.01 -2.48
C LEU A 15 -1.44 9.35 -1.99
N GLU A 16 -2.66 9.39 -1.47
CA GLU A 16 -3.24 10.61 -0.90
C GLU A 16 -2.41 11.12 0.29
N VAL A 17 -1.89 10.22 1.13
CA VAL A 17 -0.97 10.57 2.24
C VAL A 17 0.37 11.08 1.70
N ALA A 18 0.90 10.48 0.64
CA ALA A 18 2.14 10.97 0.03
C ALA A 18 1.96 12.40 -0.51
N VAL A 19 0.83 12.69 -1.16
CA VAL A 19 0.48 14.06 -1.61
C VAL A 19 0.36 15.01 -0.43
N SER A 20 -0.32 14.63 0.66
CA SER A 20 -0.47 15.51 1.83
C SER A 20 0.86 15.81 2.53
N ARG A 21 1.84 14.92 2.40
CA ARG A 21 3.22 15.10 2.88
C ARG A 21 4.13 15.82 1.90
N GLY A 22 3.64 16.18 0.71
CA GLY A 22 4.43 16.83 -0.34
C GLY A 22 5.47 15.92 -0.99
N TRP A 23 5.32 14.60 -0.88
CA TRP A 23 6.20 13.64 -1.54
C TRP A 23 5.81 13.51 -3.02
N ASP A 24 6.71 13.92 -3.92
CA ASP A 24 6.50 13.89 -5.37
C ASP A 24 7.15 12.66 -6.04
N LYS A 25 8.08 11.99 -5.34
CA LYS A 25 8.72 10.74 -5.78
C LYS A 25 8.33 9.61 -4.84
N VAL A 26 7.53 8.67 -5.34
CA VAL A 26 6.95 7.59 -4.53
C VAL A 26 7.17 6.25 -5.20
N TRP A 27 7.51 5.26 -4.38
CA TRP A 27 7.51 3.85 -4.74
C TRP A 27 6.40 3.14 -3.97
N ILE A 28 5.49 2.48 -4.68
CA ILE A 28 4.43 1.65 -4.09
C ILE A 28 4.77 0.19 -4.32
N GLU A 29 4.74 -0.59 -3.25
CA GLU A 29 4.92 -2.03 -3.31
C GLU A 29 3.70 -2.74 -2.71
N SER A 30 3.20 -3.76 -3.40
CA SER A 30 2.07 -4.58 -2.93
C SER A 30 2.24 -6.02 -3.41
N ASP A 31 1.76 -6.97 -2.63
CA ASP A 31 1.69 -8.39 -3.00
C ASP A 31 0.51 -8.71 -3.94
N SER A 32 -0.37 -7.72 -4.17
CA SER A 32 -1.47 -7.80 -5.11
C SER A 32 -1.06 -7.33 -6.50
N GLN A 33 -0.52 -8.27 -7.29
CA GLN A 33 -0.16 -8.01 -8.69
C GLN A 33 -1.35 -7.43 -9.49
N ALA A 34 -2.57 -7.91 -9.24
CA ALA A 34 -3.75 -7.36 -9.90
C ALA A 34 -3.97 -5.88 -9.58
N ALA A 35 -3.81 -5.48 -8.32
CA ALA A 35 -3.95 -4.08 -7.91
C ALA A 35 -2.84 -3.22 -8.52
N ILE A 36 -1.58 -3.61 -8.37
CA ILE A 36 -0.43 -2.92 -8.97
C ILE A 36 -0.62 -2.71 -10.48
N MET A 37 -0.96 -3.76 -11.22
CA MET A 37 -1.15 -3.68 -12.66
C MET A 37 -2.34 -2.80 -13.05
N SER A 38 -3.39 -2.75 -12.22
CA SER A 38 -4.55 -1.88 -12.47
C SER A 38 -4.16 -0.39 -12.40
N PHE A 39 -3.32 0.01 -11.45
CA PHE A 39 -2.85 1.39 -11.35
C PHE A 39 -1.75 1.70 -12.37
N ALA A 40 -0.77 0.82 -12.54
CA ALA A 40 0.33 0.99 -13.50
C ALA A 40 -0.17 1.14 -14.94
N HIS A 41 -1.21 0.40 -15.33
CA HIS A 41 -1.83 0.50 -16.66
C HIS A 41 -3.01 1.46 -16.73
N ASN A 42 -3.23 2.29 -15.70
CA ASN A 42 -4.33 3.25 -15.62
C ASN A 42 -5.74 2.62 -15.75
N ARG A 43 -5.86 1.32 -15.48
CA ARG A 43 -7.11 0.52 -15.41
C ARG A 43 -7.68 0.50 -13.98
N VAL A 44 -7.58 1.62 -13.28
CA VAL A 44 -8.07 1.78 -11.91
C VAL A 44 -9.59 1.59 -11.87
N PRO A 45 -10.15 0.86 -10.87
CA PRO A 45 -11.58 0.70 -10.70
C PRO A 45 -12.33 2.04 -10.73
N TRP A 46 -13.51 2.06 -11.35
CA TRP A 46 -14.28 3.30 -11.57
C TRP A 46 -14.54 4.08 -10.28
N GLN A 47 -14.76 3.36 -9.16
CA GLN A 47 -15.01 3.94 -7.83
C GLN A 47 -13.85 4.80 -7.32
N MET A 48 -12.62 4.50 -7.75
CA MET A 48 -11.39 5.16 -7.29
C MET A 48 -10.74 6.02 -8.38
N LYS A 49 -11.26 5.96 -9.61
CA LYS A 49 -10.67 6.64 -10.78
C LYS A 49 -10.55 8.15 -10.57
N PHE A 50 -11.55 8.79 -9.98
CA PHE A 50 -11.51 10.23 -9.70
C PHE A 50 -10.40 10.59 -8.70
N ARG A 51 -10.29 9.83 -7.60
CA ARG A 51 -9.23 10.01 -6.60
C ARG A 51 -7.85 9.82 -7.22
N TRP A 52 -7.69 8.77 -8.03
CA TRP A 52 -6.47 8.50 -8.77
C TRP A 52 -6.05 9.67 -9.67
N LEU A 53 -6.96 10.16 -10.52
CA LEU A 53 -6.67 11.30 -11.41
C LEU A 53 -6.31 12.57 -10.64
N LYS A 54 -6.88 12.75 -9.45
CA LYS A 54 -6.57 13.88 -8.57
C LYS A 54 -5.15 13.78 -8.00
N VAL A 55 -4.69 12.60 -7.59
CA VAL A 55 -3.38 12.44 -6.94
C VAL A 55 -2.23 12.24 -7.91
N VAL A 56 -2.44 11.51 -9.02
CA VAL A 56 -1.35 11.10 -9.92
C VAL A 56 -0.55 12.27 -10.48
N LYS A 57 -1.22 13.41 -10.70
CA LYS A 57 -0.62 14.64 -11.24
C LYS A 57 0.40 15.31 -10.32
N PHE A 58 0.44 14.95 -9.04
CA PHE A 58 1.39 15.51 -8.07
C PHE A 58 2.73 14.77 -8.04
N PHE A 59 2.82 13.60 -8.66
CA PHE A 59 4.03 12.79 -8.63
C PHE A 59 4.87 13.03 -9.89
N THR A 60 6.12 13.45 -9.68
CA THR A 60 7.14 13.51 -10.74
C THR A 60 7.65 12.12 -11.06
N MET A 61 7.68 11.22 -10.07
CA MET A 61 8.04 9.82 -10.23
C MET A 61 7.12 8.95 -9.37
N LEU A 62 6.34 8.09 -10.02
CA LEU A 62 5.54 7.07 -9.35
C LEU A 62 5.91 5.70 -9.92
N GLN A 63 6.60 4.90 -9.10
CA GLN A 63 6.96 3.53 -9.43
C GLN A 63 6.08 2.56 -8.65
N MET A 64 5.77 1.42 -9.27
CA MET A 64 4.97 0.38 -8.65
C MET A 64 5.64 -0.98 -8.87
N SER A 65 5.87 -1.73 -7.79
CA SER A 65 6.43 -3.08 -7.83
C SER A 65 5.52 -4.08 -7.15
N THR A 66 5.69 -5.34 -7.51
CA THR A 66 5.08 -6.47 -6.81
C THR A 66 6.07 -7.10 -5.86
N THR A 67 5.67 -7.35 -4.63
CA THR A 67 6.43 -8.18 -3.69
C THR A 67 5.83 -9.58 -3.56
N TRP A 68 6.63 -10.52 -3.07
CA TRP A 68 6.16 -11.85 -2.70
C TRP A 68 5.40 -11.78 -1.37
N LYS A 69 4.31 -12.54 -1.25
CA LYS A 69 3.47 -12.56 -0.03
C LYS A 69 4.27 -12.96 1.22
N GLU A 70 5.27 -13.81 1.03
CA GLU A 70 6.18 -14.30 2.06
C GLU A 70 7.05 -13.17 2.64
N ALA A 71 7.29 -12.12 1.85
CA ALA A 71 8.06 -10.94 2.20
C ALA A 71 7.17 -9.70 2.38
N ASN A 72 5.91 -9.87 2.82
CA ASN A 72 4.99 -8.76 3.09
C ASN A 72 4.29 -8.88 4.46
N PHE A 73 5.00 -9.42 5.46
CA PHE A 73 4.45 -9.66 6.79
C PHE A 73 4.20 -8.39 7.60
N SER A 74 4.91 -7.29 7.33
CA SER A 74 4.68 -5.99 7.99
C SER A 74 3.33 -5.42 7.57
N THR A 75 3.01 -5.48 6.28
CA THR A 75 1.73 -5.04 5.73
C THR A 75 0.59 -5.93 6.23
N ASP A 76 0.80 -7.24 6.33
CA ASP A 76 -0.18 -8.17 6.92
C ASP A 76 -0.48 -7.82 8.40
N LYS A 77 0.57 -7.51 9.18
CA LYS A 77 0.41 -7.08 10.57
C LYS A 77 -0.32 -5.74 10.66
N ALA A 78 0.07 -4.76 9.84
CA ALA A 78 -0.56 -3.46 9.78
C ALA A 78 -2.05 -3.58 9.42
N SER A 79 -2.40 -4.46 8.48
CA SER A 79 -3.78 -4.71 8.08
C SER A 79 -4.60 -5.33 9.21
N LYS A 80 -4.03 -6.25 10.00
CA LYS A 80 -4.71 -6.82 11.19
C LYS A 80 -4.95 -5.77 12.27
N VAL A 81 -3.99 -4.87 12.49
CA VAL A 81 -4.17 -3.73 13.39
C VAL A 81 -5.25 -2.80 12.83
N ALA A 82 -5.24 -2.50 11.53
CA ALA A 82 -6.24 -1.64 10.92
C ALA A 82 -7.67 -2.21 11.01
N LEU A 83 -7.83 -3.53 10.95
CA LEU A 83 -9.13 -4.20 11.13
C LEU A 83 -9.70 -4.04 12.55
N SER A 84 -8.86 -3.85 13.57
CA SER A 84 -9.32 -3.60 14.93
C SER A 84 -9.59 -2.12 15.22
N LEU A 85 -9.31 -1.23 14.26
CA LEU A 85 -9.58 0.20 14.40
C LEU A 85 -11.02 0.56 14.01
N THR A 86 -11.48 1.67 14.56
CA THR A 86 -12.74 2.28 14.12
C THR A 86 -12.62 2.70 12.65
N PRO A 87 -13.65 2.44 11.82
CA PRO A 87 -13.64 2.89 10.43
C PRO A 87 -13.32 4.38 10.30
N HIS A 88 -12.56 4.76 9.27
CA HIS A 88 -12.15 6.14 8.95
C HIS A 88 -11.01 6.73 9.80
N ILE A 89 -10.37 5.93 10.65
CA ILE A 89 -9.14 6.36 11.35
C ILE A 89 -7.90 5.90 10.56
N LEU A 90 -7.01 6.84 10.26
CA LEU A 90 -5.69 6.57 9.69
C LEU A 90 -4.62 6.92 10.72
N TYR A 91 -3.77 5.96 11.06
CA TYR A 91 -2.55 6.21 11.83
C TYR A 91 -1.36 6.28 10.90
N SER A 92 -0.54 7.32 11.06
CA SER A 92 0.78 7.39 10.45
C SER A 92 1.85 7.36 11.52
N TYR A 93 2.87 6.55 11.32
CA TYR A 93 4.00 6.42 12.24
C TYR A 93 5.26 6.93 11.54
N GLU A 94 6.02 7.80 12.21
CA GLU A 94 7.35 8.23 11.71
C GLU A 94 8.45 7.26 12.16
N GLU A 95 8.25 6.61 13.31
CA GLU A 95 9.14 5.59 13.85
C GLU A 95 8.48 4.20 13.76
N LYS A 96 9.28 3.13 13.94
CA LYS A 96 8.76 1.76 13.97
C LYS A 96 7.77 1.59 15.13
N PRO A 97 6.49 1.31 14.88
CA PRO A 97 5.52 1.16 15.95
C PRO A 97 5.81 -0.08 16.81
N THR A 98 5.41 -0.02 18.10
CA THR A 98 5.69 -1.08 19.09
C THR A 98 5.08 -2.44 18.73
N TRP A 99 3.94 -2.44 18.04
CA TRP A 99 3.28 -3.66 17.56
C TRP A 99 4.00 -4.30 16.35
N LEU A 100 4.86 -3.56 15.65
CA LEU A 100 5.62 -4.06 14.51
C LEU A 100 6.99 -4.57 14.98
N THR A 101 7.04 -5.81 15.47
CA THR A 101 8.26 -6.38 16.08
C THR A 101 9.41 -6.53 15.09
N VAL A 102 9.10 -6.96 13.87
CA VAL A 102 10.05 -7.25 12.79
C VAL A 102 9.54 -6.55 11.53
N CYS A 103 10.45 -6.01 10.73
CA CYS A 103 10.23 -5.53 9.36
C CYS A 103 11.01 -6.39 8.37
N GLU A 104 10.59 -6.41 7.11
CA GLU A 104 11.29 -7.09 6.02
C GLU A 104 12.71 -6.52 5.88
N ASN A 105 13.67 -7.42 5.68
CA ASN A 105 15.05 -7.08 5.36
C ASN A 105 15.38 -7.68 3.98
N PRO A 106 15.80 -6.86 2.99
CA PRO A 106 16.17 -7.33 1.66
C PRO A 106 17.31 -8.36 1.66
N ASP A 107 18.17 -8.36 2.68
CA ASP A 107 19.28 -9.31 2.81
C ASP A 107 18.87 -10.66 3.42
N THR A 108 17.58 -10.86 3.72
CA THR A 108 17.06 -12.06 4.39
C THR A 108 16.08 -12.81 3.50
N SER A 109 16.34 -14.10 3.26
CA SER A 109 15.40 -14.99 2.56
C SER A 109 14.27 -15.40 3.51
N TYR A 110 13.03 -15.10 3.13
CA TYR A 110 11.84 -15.51 3.88
C TYR A 110 11.19 -16.74 3.23
N TYR A 111 10.85 -17.72 4.07
CA TYR A 111 10.14 -18.93 3.66
C TYR A 111 8.85 -19.06 4.45
N ARG A 112 7.74 -19.32 3.76
CA ARG A 112 6.46 -19.65 4.38
C ARG A 112 6.11 -21.10 4.07
N PHE A 113 6.32 -21.98 5.03
CA PHE A 113 5.88 -23.36 4.92
C PHE A 113 4.35 -23.40 5.07
N LYS A 114 3.69 -24.07 4.13
CA LYS A 114 2.24 -24.33 4.16
C LYS A 114 1.94 -25.61 4.93
#